data_AF-A0A843HV54-F1
#
_entry.id   AF-A0A843HV54-F1
#
_cell.length_a   1.000
_cell.length_b   1.000
_cell.length_c   1.000
_cell.angle_alpha   90.00
_cell.angle_beta   90.00
_cell.angle_gamma   90.00
#
_symmetry.space_group_name_H-M   'P 1'
#
loop_
_entity.id
_entity.type
_entity.pdbx_description
1 polymer ?
#
loop_
_entity_poly.entity_id
_entity_poly.type
_entity_poly.pdbx_seq_one_letter_code
_entity_poly.pdbx_strand_id
1 'polypeptide(L)'
;MRTCGFCKWLTDGVCKKGHIIEPLTKLNGFKRPKQCTKKVDSATKKKRESDAYINKQLDKLWSQAVRKKGYCEYCLRKAPEVVLHAHHIYSRRHYQLRWDLRNGVCLCNGCHLYKAHKDIQEFSDWVRAHFGSTHIELLKNEANSLFFGFSKEQKMAMLDELKRYLTK
;
A
#
# COMPACT_ATOMS: atom_id res chain seq x y z
N MET A 1 -9.12 -24.49 25.07
CA MET A 1 -10.41 -24.05 25.62
C MET A 1 -10.36 -22.52 25.80
N ARG A 2 -11.15 -21.71 25.08
CA ARG A 2 -11.00 -20.24 25.12
C ARG A 2 -11.83 -19.65 26.27
N THR A 3 -11.18 -19.18 27.34
CA THR A 3 -11.82 -18.50 28.47
C THR A 3 -12.44 -17.16 28.03
N CYS A 4 -13.63 -16.84 28.52
CA CYS A 4 -14.30 -15.56 28.28
C CYS A 4 -13.58 -14.46 29.07
N GLY A 5 -12.76 -13.64 28.41
CA GLY A 5 -12.03 -12.53 29.07
C GLY A 5 -12.93 -11.44 29.69
N PHE A 6 -14.24 -11.45 29.41
CA PHE A 6 -15.23 -10.50 29.93
C PHE A 6 -16.13 -11.08 31.03
N CYS A 7 -16.08 -12.39 31.27
CA CYS A 7 -16.90 -13.07 32.25
C CYS A 7 -16.08 -13.32 33.53
N LYS A 8 -15.29 -12.34 33.97
CA LYS A 8 -14.44 -12.45 35.18
C LYS A 8 -15.24 -12.52 36.48
N TRP A 9 -16.54 -12.26 36.42
CA TRP A 9 -17.45 -12.22 37.58
C TRP A 9 -18.63 -13.14 37.27
N LEU A 10 -18.50 -14.39 37.70
CA LEU A 10 -19.56 -15.38 37.76
C LEU A 10 -19.91 -15.50 39.23
N THR A 11 -20.91 -14.76 39.68
CA THR A 11 -21.40 -14.92 41.06
C THR A 11 -22.39 -16.09 41.13
N ASP A 12 -23.22 -16.30 40.10
CA ASP A 12 -24.35 -17.25 40.20
C ASP A 12 -24.65 -18.01 38.90
N GLY A 13 -23.63 -18.29 38.07
CA GLY A 13 -23.84 -18.98 36.78
C GLY A 13 -24.55 -18.12 35.72
N VAL A 14 -24.61 -16.80 35.91
CA VAL A 14 -25.12 -15.85 34.92
C VAL A 14 -24.05 -14.80 34.62
N CYS A 15 -23.81 -14.48 33.34
CA CYS A 15 -22.88 -13.41 32.97
C CYS A 15 -23.53 -12.03 32.99
N LYS A 16 -22.73 -10.95 32.94
CA LYS A 16 -23.23 -9.56 32.86
C LYS A 16 -24.18 -9.25 31.69
N LYS A 17 -24.30 -10.13 30.69
CA LYS A 17 -25.26 -10.04 29.58
C LYS A 17 -26.52 -10.89 29.79
N GLY A 18 -26.76 -11.43 30.99
CA GLY A 18 -27.92 -12.26 31.31
C GLY A 18 -27.86 -13.70 30.79
N HIS A 19 -26.74 -14.13 30.19
CA HIS A 19 -26.62 -15.51 29.71
C HIS A 19 -26.35 -16.49 30.86
N ILE A 20 -27.12 -17.57 30.90
CA ILE A 20 -26.89 -18.73 31.77
C ILE A 20 -25.61 -19.45 31.32
N ILE A 21 -24.73 -19.75 32.27
CA ILE A 21 -23.42 -20.37 32.06
C ILE A 21 -23.35 -21.67 32.87
N GLU A 22 -23.13 -22.78 32.17
CA GLU A 22 -22.95 -24.09 32.80
C GLU A 22 -21.55 -24.20 33.46
N PRO A 23 -21.44 -24.75 34.68
CA PRO A 23 -20.14 -25.06 35.28
C PRO A 23 -19.40 -26.17 34.50
N LEU A 24 -18.07 -26.09 34.45
CA LEU A 24 -17.24 -27.12 33.83
C LEU A 24 -17.06 -28.28 34.79
N THR A 25 -17.43 -29.47 34.35
CA THR A 25 -17.47 -30.69 35.16
C THR A 25 -16.10 -31.18 35.67
N LYS A 26 -14.99 -30.62 35.19
CA LYS A 26 -13.63 -31.10 35.53
C LYS A 26 -12.64 -30.00 35.92
N LEU A 27 -13.04 -28.74 35.97
CA LEU A 27 -12.18 -27.59 36.31
C LEU A 27 -13.02 -26.53 37.03
N ASN A 28 -12.45 -25.81 38.00
CA ASN A 28 -13.03 -24.58 38.56
C ASN A 28 -13.17 -23.52 37.46
N GLY A 29 -14.27 -23.60 36.71
CA GLY A 29 -14.45 -22.82 35.50
C GLY A 29 -15.84 -23.04 34.91
N PHE A 30 -16.18 -22.22 33.93
CA PHE A 30 -17.53 -22.11 33.41
C PHE A 30 -17.52 -22.13 31.88
N LYS A 31 -18.49 -22.82 31.27
CA LYS A 31 -18.57 -23.10 29.83
C LYS A 31 -19.24 -21.94 29.10
N ARG A 32 -18.49 -21.25 28.23
CA ARG A 32 -19.01 -20.10 27.46
C ARG A 32 -20.32 -20.45 26.71
N PRO A 33 -21.41 -19.69 26.90
CA PRO A 33 -22.67 -19.91 26.19
C PRO A 33 -22.52 -19.69 24.68
N LYS A 34 -23.19 -20.52 23.87
CA LYS A 34 -23.17 -20.43 22.39
C LYS A 34 -23.64 -19.05 21.89
N GLN A 35 -24.64 -18.47 22.56
CA GLN A 35 -25.20 -17.13 22.28
C GLN A 35 -24.25 -15.97 22.57
N CYS A 36 -23.12 -16.21 23.24
CA CYS A 36 -22.09 -15.20 23.41
C CYS A 36 -21.33 -15.04 22.09
N THR A 37 -21.85 -14.24 21.15
CA THR A 37 -21.13 -13.88 19.91
C THR A 37 -19.96 -12.98 20.28
N LYS A 38 -18.73 -13.42 19.99
CA LYS A 38 -17.54 -12.59 20.21
C LYS A 38 -17.58 -11.44 19.21
N LYS A 39 -17.86 -10.22 19.67
CA LYS A 39 -17.10 -9.06 19.21
C LYS A 39 -16.48 -8.46 20.44
N VAL A 40 -15.17 -8.64 20.54
CA VAL A 40 -14.38 -7.82 21.44
C VAL A 40 -14.40 -6.48 20.74
N ASP A 41 -15.18 -5.52 21.26
CA ASP A 41 -15.06 -4.14 20.81
C ASP A 41 -13.67 -3.71 21.27
N SER A 42 -12.69 -3.94 20.40
CA SER A 42 -11.36 -3.38 20.59
C SER A 42 -11.56 -1.88 20.44
N ALA A 43 -11.69 -1.20 21.57
CA ALA A 43 -11.51 0.25 21.65
C ALA A 43 -10.35 0.59 20.72
N THR A 44 -10.64 1.32 19.66
CA THR A 44 -9.78 1.46 18.49
C THR A 44 -8.56 2.27 18.93
N LYS A 45 -7.53 1.61 19.48
CA LYS A 45 -6.25 2.25 19.77
C LYS A 45 -5.80 2.87 18.46
N LYS A 46 -5.66 4.20 18.43
CA LYS A 46 -5.14 4.94 17.27
C LYS A 46 -3.78 4.34 16.94
N LYS A 47 -3.75 3.47 15.93
CA LYS A 47 -2.56 2.68 15.60
C LYS A 47 -1.52 3.68 15.10
N ARG A 48 -0.34 3.74 15.73
CA ARG A 48 0.80 4.50 15.17
C ARG A 48 0.95 4.02 13.72
N GLU A 49 0.95 4.96 12.77
CA GLU A 49 1.10 4.62 11.36
C GLU A 49 2.38 3.81 11.18
N SER A 50 2.22 2.55 10.80
CA SER A 50 3.35 1.67 10.55
C SER A 50 4.05 2.10 9.27
N ASP A 51 5.31 1.76 9.13
CA ASP A 51 6.09 2.03 7.91
C ASP A 51 5.41 1.45 6.66
N ALA A 52 4.76 0.30 6.79
CA ALA A 52 3.95 -0.30 5.74
C ALA A 52 2.73 0.56 5.35
N TYR A 53 2.10 1.24 6.31
CA TYR A 53 1.00 2.15 6.04
C TYR A 53 1.49 3.37 5.26
N ILE A 54 2.59 3.98 5.69
CA ILE A 54 3.21 5.14 5.02
C ILE A 54 3.60 4.77 3.58
N ASN A 55 4.28 3.63 3.39
CA ASN A 55 4.65 3.13 2.07
C ASN A 55 3.43 2.93 1.16
N LYS A 56 2.30 2.43 1.70
CA LYS A 56 1.05 2.25 0.95
C LYS A 56 0.45 3.59 0.51
N GLN A 57 0.52 4.61 1.38
CA GLN A 57 0.07 5.96 1.01
C GLN A 57 0.96 6.57 -0.07
N LEU A 58 2.28 6.40 0.04
CA LEU A 58 3.23 6.86 -0.98
C LEU A 58 2.99 6.17 -2.32
N ASP A 59 2.85 4.84 -2.35
CA ASP A 59 2.54 4.09 -3.57
C ASP A 59 1.25 4.62 -4.24
N LYS A 60 0.21 4.91 -3.43
CA LYS A 60 -1.07 5.44 -3.91
C LYS A 60 -0.90 6.83 -4.53
N LEU A 61 -0.30 7.77 -3.78
CA LEU A 61 -0.16 9.16 -4.23
C LEU A 61 0.79 9.28 -5.42
N TRP A 62 1.90 8.54 -5.41
CA TRP A 62 2.83 8.48 -6.54
C TRP A 62 2.13 7.98 -7.80
N SER A 63 1.35 6.89 -7.69
CA SER A 63 0.57 6.38 -8.82
C SER A 63 -0.45 7.38 -9.35
N GLN A 64 -1.08 8.16 -8.48
CA GLN A 64 -1.98 9.25 -8.89
C GLN A 64 -1.21 10.37 -9.59
N ALA A 65 -0.05 10.76 -9.07
CA ALA A 65 0.77 11.84 -9.61
C ALA A 65 1.29 11.51 -11.02
N VAL A 66 1.75 10.28 -11.25
CA VAL A 66 2.15 9.81 -12.59
C VAL A 66 0.95 9.84 -13.56
N ARG A 67 -0.22 9.35 -13.13
CA ARG A 67 -1.43 9.30 -13.97
C ARG A 67 -2.10 10.66 -14.17
N LYS A 68 -1.72 11.68 -13.40
CA LYS A 68 -2.22 13.06 -13.53
C LYS A 68 -2.02 13.63 -14.94
N LYS A 69 -1.05 13.09 -15.71
CA LYS A 69 -0.86 13.42 -17.14
C LYS A 69 -2.14 13.22 -17.97
N GLY A 70 -2.98 12.24 -17.63
CA GLY A 70 -4.27 12.01 -18.29
C GLY A 70 -4.21 11.29 -19.64
N TYR A 71 -3.02 10.84 -20.07
CA TYR A 71 -2.84 10.07 -21.30
C TYR A 71 -1.69 9.06 -21.19
N CYS A 72 -1.70 8.06 -22.07
CA CYS A 72 -0.62 7.10 -22.22
C CYS A 72 0.54 7.74 -22.97
N GLU A 73 1.72 7.80 -22.37
CA GLU A 73 2.89 8.44 -22.99
C GLU A 73 3.39 7.68 -24.22
N TYR A 74 3.11 6.37 -24.31
CA TYR A 74 3.53 5.53 -25.43
C TYR A 74 2.62 5.66 -26.66
N CYS A 75 1.30 5.52 -26.50
CA CYS A 75 0.35 5.53 -27.62
C CYS A 75 -0.55 6.77 -27.67
N LEU A 76 -0.33 7.74 -26.77
CA LEU A 76 -1.01 9.04 -26.70
C LEU A 76 -2.53 9.02 -26.45
N ARG A 77 -3.16 7.84 -26.35
CA ARG A 77 -4.57 7.69 -25.97
C ARG A 77 -4.85 8.23 -24.57
N LYS A 78 -6.01 8.86 -24.40
CA LYS A 78 -6.36 9.63 -23.18
C LYS A 78 -7.39 8.91 -22.32
N ALA A 79 -7.46 9.22 -21.03
CA ALA A 79 -8.62 8.86 -20.24
C ALA A 79 -9.84 9.71 -20.66
N PRO A 80 -11.08 9.18 -20.64
CA PRO A 80 -11.48 7.84 -20.18
C PRO A 80 -11.44 6.74 -21.26
N GLU A 81 -11.03 7.04 -22.50
CA GLU A 81 -10.95 6.06 -23.60
C GLU A 81 -10.11 4.83 -23.23
N VAL A 82 -9.05 5.05 -22.44
CA VAL A 82 -8.19 4.00 -21.90
C VAL A 82 -8.03 4.10 -20.39
N VAL A 83 -7.89 2.94 -19.74
CA VAL A 83 -7.51 2.87 -18.32
C VAL A 83 -6.02 3.11 -18.20
N LEU A 84 -5.65 4.14 -17.43
CA LEU A 84 -4.26 4.54 -17.19
C LEU A 84 -3.69 3.89 -15.93
N HIS A 85 -2.43 3.47 -16.03
CA HIS A 85 -1.61 2.86 -15.00
C HIS A 85 -0.29 3.63 -14.87
N ALA A 86 0.27 3.62 -13.67
CA ALA A 86 1.62 4.12 -13.43
C ALA A 86 2.59 2.95 -13.54
N HIS A 87 3.60 3.10 -14.37
CA HIS A 87 4.68 2.14 -14.54
C HIS A 87 5.99 2.71 -14.01
N HIS A 88 6.82 1.86 -13.42
CA HIS A 88 8.16 2.21 -12.94
C HIS A 88 9.19 1.89 -14.02
N ILE A 89 9.98 2.86 -14.46
CA ILE A 89 11.08 2.63 -15.42
C ILE A 89 12.11 1.65 -14.81
N TYR A 90 12.58 1.96 -13.60
CA TYR A 90 13.34 1.08 -12.74
C TYR A 90 12.43 0.47 -11.69
N SER A 91 12.42 -0.86 -11.63
CA SER A 91 11.59 -1.64 -10.71
C SER A 91 11.57 -1.06 -9.29
N ARG A 92 10.39 -1.14 -8.66
CA ARG A 92 10.15 -0.76 -7.25
C ARG A 92 11.09 -1.41 -6.22
N ARG A 93 11.90 -2.40 -6.62
CA ARG A 93 12.99 -2.97 -5.82
C ARG A 93 14.10 -1.96 -5.53
N HIS A 94 14.33 -1.01 -6.44
CA HIS A 94 15.25 0.11 -6.25
C HIS A 94 14.54 1.14 -5.37
N TYR A 95 14.64 0.93 -4.06
CA TYR A 95 13.79 1.62 -3.08
C TYR A 95 13.95 3.14 -3.14
N GLN A 96 15.15 3.65 -3.42
CA GLN A 96 15.43 5.08 -3.59
C GLN A 96 14.63 5.73 -4.74
N LEU A 97 14.27 4.98 -5.78
CA LEU A 97 13.54 5.49 -6.95
C LEU A 97 12.04 5.17 -6.90
N ARG A 98 11.57 4.44 -5.89
CA ARG A 98 10.22 3.85 -5.89
C ARG A 98 9.09 4.88 -5.97
N TRP A 99 9.28 6.04 -5.36
CA TRP A 99 8.30 7.14 -5.37
C TRP A 99 8.83 8.40 -6.04
N ASP A 100 9.91 8.26 -6.80
CA ASP A 100 10.42 9.34 -7.63
C ASP A 100 9.55 9.47 -8.89
N LEU A 101 9.06 10.68 -9.17
CA LEU A 101 8.27 10.95 -10.37
C LEU A 101 9.10 10.84 -11.65
N ARG A 102 10.42 11.07 -11.58
CA ARG A 102 11.37 10.86 -12.70
C ARG A 102 11.41 9.41 -13.16
N ASN A 103 11.11 8.48 -12.24
CA ASN A 103 11.07 7.04 -12.47
C ASN A 103 9.67 6.54 -12.90
N GLY A 104 8.69 7.44 -13.07
CA GLY A 104 7.32 7.10 -13.41
C GLY A 104 6.97 7.40 -14.86
N VAL A 105 6.27 6.47 -15.50
CA VAL A 105 5.67 6.66 -16.84
C VAL A 105 4.20 6.27 -16.82
N CYS A 106 3.35 7.13 -17.39
CA CYS A 106 1.92 6.89 -17.49
C CYS A 106 1.60 6.07 -18.74
N LEU A 107 1.05 4.87 -18.56
CA LEU A 107 0.72 3.96 -19.66
C LEU A 107 -0.74 3.53 -19.60
N CYS A 108 -1.36 3.29 -20.75
CA CYS A 108 -2.63 2.57 -20.77
C CYS A 108 -2.42 1.09 -20.45
N ASN A 109 -3.47 0.39 -20.01
CA ASN A 109 -3.40 -1.04 -19.69
C ASN A 109 -2.77 -1.89 -20.83
N GLY A 110 -3.07 -1.56 -22.09
CA GLY A 110 -2.48 -2.22 -23.26
C GLY A 110 -0.96 -2.03 -23.34
N CYS A 111 -0.47 -0.79 -23.37
CA CYS A 111 0.98 -0.53 -23.41
C CYS A 111 1.69 -1.05 -22.15
N HIS A 112 1.04 -0.95 -20.98
CA HIS A 112 1.60 -1.46 -19.74
C HIS A 112 1.84 -2.97 -19.81
N LEU A 113 0.88 -3.75 -20.31
CA LEU A 113 1.00 -5.21 -20.37
C LEU A 113 1.83 -5.70 -21.57
N TYR A 114 1.62 -5.14 -22.76
CA TYR A 114 2.19 -5.68 -24.00
C TYR A 114 3.50 -5.06 -24.42
N LYS A 115 3.80 -3.83 -23.99
CA LYS A 115 5.09 -3.18 -24.26
C LYS A 115 6.00 -3.32 -23.06
N ALA A 116 5.63 -2.73 -21.93
CA ALA A 116 6.52 -2.66 -20.78
C ALA A 116 6.85 -4.03 -20.13
N HIS A 117 5.94 -5.02 -20.22
CA HIS A 117 6.18 -6.35 -19.64
C HIS A 117 6.59 -7.43 -20.65
N LYS A 118 6.14 -7.36 -21.91
CA LYS A 118 6.41 -8.41 -22.91
C LYS A 118 7.54 -8.03 -23.87
N ASP A 119 7.59 -6.79 -24.31
CA ASP A 119 8.61 -6.30 -25.24
C ASP A 119 9.57 -5.33 -24.52
N ILE A 120 10.31 -5.89 -23.56
CA ILE A 120 11.14 -5.12 -22.63
C ILE A 120 12.24 -4.35 -23.37
N GLN A 121 12.79 -4.92 -24.45
CA GLN A 121 13.84 -4.29 -25.23
C GLN A 121 13.31 -3.08 -25.99
N GLU A 122 12.22 -3.25 -26.77
CA GLU A 122 11.56 -2.15 -27.49
C GLU A 122 11.14 -1.04 -26.50
N PHE A 123 10.58 -1.43 -25.36
CA PHE A 123 10.16 -0.47 -24.34
C PHE A 123 11.35 0.29 -23.73
N SER A 124 12.47 -0.39 -23.47
CA SER A 124 13.69 0.23 -22.93
C SER A 124 14.27 1.24 -23.92
N ASP A 125 14.28 0.91 -25.21
CA ASP A 125 14.77 1.80 -26.26
C ASP A 125 13.84 3.00 -26.45
N TRP A 126 12.52 2.78 -26.40
CA TRP A 126 11.53 3.87 -26.39
C TRP A 126 11.71 4.78 -25.16
N VAL A 127 11.91 4.22 -23.96
CA VAL A 127 12.15 5.00 -22.73
C VAL A 127 13.39 5.89 -22.90
N ARG A 128 14.49 5.37 -23.45
CA ARG A 128 15.71 6.16 -23.72
C ARG A 128 15.46 7.27 -24.73
N ALA A 129 14.71 7.01 -25.80
CA ALA A 129 14.38 8.03 -26.79
C ALA A 129 13.44 9.10 -26.22
N HIS A 130 12.45 8.71 -25.41
CA HIS A 130 11.42 9.60 -24.86
C HIS A 130 11.94 10.51 -23.74
N PHE A 131 12.75 9.97 -22.82
CA PHE A 131 13.29 10.74 -21.69
C PHE A 131 14.71 11.27 -21.92
N GLY A 132 15.41 10.75 -22.93
CA GLY A 132 16.81 11.06 -23.22
C GLY A 132 17.80 10.19 -22.42
N SER A 133 18.93 9.88 -23.04
CA SER A 133 19.95 9.00 -22.47
C SER A 133 20.50 9.51 -21.14
N THR A 134 20.69 10.82 -20.99
CA THR A 134 21.18 11.43 -19.74
C THR A 134 20.24 11.19 -18.57
N HIS A 135 18.92 11.30 -18.78
CA HIS A 135 17.92 11.03 -17.73
C HIS A 135 17.97 9.57 -17.27
N ILE A 136 18.07 8.65 -18.24
CA ILE A 136 18.14 7.22 -17.95
C ILE A 136 19.45 6.85 -17.25
N GLU A 137 20.57 7.47 -17.63
CA GLU A 137 21.85 7.26 -16.96
C GLU A 137 21.84 7.77 -15.51
N LEU A 138 21.23 8.93 -15.25
CA LEU A 138 21.04 9.45 -13.90
C LEU A 138 20.26 8.46 -13.03
N LEU A 139 19.10 7.98 -13.52
CA LEU A 139 18.31 6.98 -12.81
C LEU A 139 19.08 5.67 -12.61
N LYS A 140 19.86 5.22 -13.60
CA LYS A 140 20.72 4.03 -13.47
C LYS A 140 21.74 4.18 -12.36
N ASN A 141 22.41 5.32 -12.31
CA ASN A 141 23.45 5.62 -11.31
C ASN A 141 22.83 5.69 -9.91
N GLU A 142 21.69 6.36 -9.76
CA GLU A 142 20.95 6.39 -8.51
C GLU A 142 20.49 4.99 -8.10
N ALA A 143 19.94 4.18 -9.02
CA ALA A 143 19.47 2.81 -8.78
C ALA A 143 20.56 1.85 -8.30
N ASN A 144 21.82 2.10 -8.70
CA ASN A 144 22.99 1.29 -8.36
C ASN A 144 23.79 1.84 -7.17
N SER A 145 23.42 3.01 -6.64
CA SER A 145 24.06 3.59 -5.47
C SER A 145 23.74 2.83 -4.19
N LEU A 146 24.66 2.88 -3.21
CA LEU A 146 24.42 2.36 -1.87
C LEU A 146 23.32 3.17 -1.19
N PHE A 147 22.23 2.50 -0.81
CA PHE A 147 21.07 3.14 -0.19
C PHE A 147 20.58 2.34 1.01
N PHE A 148 20.47 3.01 2.16
CA PHE A 148 20.10 2.41 3.45
C PHE A 148 18.62 2.55 3.79
N GLY A 149 17.81 3.09 2.87
CA GLY A 149 16.39 3.33 3.07
C GLY A 149 16.07 4.75 3.52
N PHE A 150 14.78 5.08 3.48
CA PHE A 150 14.27 6.38 3.92
C PHE A 150 13.92 6.35 5.40
N SER A 151 14.30 7.41 6.11
CA SER A 151 13.78 7.72 7.44
C SER A 151 12.27 7.98 7.38
N LYS A 152 11.60 7.91 8.52
CA LYS A 152 10.17 8.19 8.61
C LYS A 152 9.88 9.64 8.21
N GLU A 153 10.72 10.57 8.64
CA GLU A 153 10.62 12.00 8.37
C GLU A 153 10.72 12.26 6.86
N GLN A 154 11.67 11.62 6.17
CA GLN A 154 11.81 11.71 4.72
C GLN A 154 10.54 11.21 4.01
N LYS A 155 10.00 10.06 4.41
CA LYS A 155 8.75 9.53 3.84
C LYS A 155 7.56 10.47 4.05
N MET A 156 7.47 11.09 5.22
CA MET A 156 6.41 12.06 5.52
C MET A 156 6.55 13.33 4.68
N ALA A 157 7.77 13.81 4.46
CA ALA A 157 8.03 14.94 3.56
C ALA A 157 7.63 14.61 2.12
N MET A 158 7.98 13.42 1.62
CA MET A 158 7.57 12.95 0.29
C MET A 158 6.04 12.84 0.15
N LEU A 159 5.35 12.38 1.21
CA LEU A 159 3.88 12.35 1.22
C LEU A 159 3.28 13.74 1.07
N ASP A 160 3.81 14.72 1.81
CA ASP A 160 3.35 16.10 1.74
C ASP A 160 3.61 16.72 0.37
N GLU A 161 4.79 16.48 -0.21
CA GLU A 161 5.13 16.94 -1.55
C GLU A 161 4.18 16.36 -2.62
N LEU A 162 3.92 15.05 -2.59
CA LEU A 162 2.99 14.41 -3.51
C LEU A 162 1.56 14.94 -3.36
N LYS A 163 1.11 15.21 -2.13
CA LYS A 163 -0.19 15.85 -1.90
C LYS A 163 -0.24 17.23 -2.52
N ARG A 164 0.78 18.07 -2.29
CA ARG A 164 0.90 19.41 -2.89
C ARG A 164 0.92 19.35 -4.42
N TYR A 165 1.64 18.38 -5.00
CA TYR A 165 1.68 18.17 -6.44
C TYR A 165 0.30 17.83 -7.03
N LEU A 166 -0.50 17.04 -6.30
CA LEU A 166 -1.84 16.63 -6.75
C LEU A 166 -2.91 17.71 -6.58
N THR A 167 -2.71 18.69 -5.69
CA THR A 167 -3.65 19.81 -5.48
C THR A 167 -3.43 20.99 -6.40
N LYS A 168 -2.25 21.11 -7.02
CA LYS A 168 -1.99 22.08 -8.09
C LYS A 168 -2.69 21.68 -9.38
#